data_AF-A0A6P8HC15-F1
#
_entry.id   AF-A0A6P8HC15-F1
#
_cell.length_a   1.000
_cell.length_b   1.000
_cell.length_c   1.000
_cell.angle_alpha   90.00
_cell.angle_beta   90.00
_cell.angle_gamma   90.00
#
_symmetry.space_group_name_H-M   'P 1'
#
loop_
_entity.id
_entity.type
_entity.pdbx_description
1 polymer ?
#
loop_
_entity_poly.entity_id
_entity_poly.type
_entity_poly.pdbx_seq_one_letter_code
_entity_poly.pdbx_strand_id
1 'polypeptide(L)'
;LDLYYTIPGRNCAVFGCGSCTRIKGIGIWKMKLAVDEKHREWREAWLGELKNTREIDSDFRDQIKNDRVYTCEKHFAPEDVEIFHTYKTTRRKPNFGALPKLNTPLKSIQTCKPAPRPERRPVQPVEATNVSINVSINVCYRTFSELCHRTKNLKSLSGI
;
A
#
# COMPACT_ATOMS: atom_id res chain seq x y z
N LEU A 1 -13.79 16.70 -19.04
CA LEU A 1 -13.54 15.49 -18.22
C LEU A 1 -12.64 14.60 -19.04
N ASP A 2 -11.34 14.88 -19.03
CA ASP A 2 -10.38 14.10 -19.81
C ASP A 2 -10.12 12.78 -19.10
N LEU A 3 -10.60 11.70 -19.72
CA LEU A 3 -10.25 10.33 -19.35
C LEU A 3 -8.74 10.15 -19.57
N TYR A 4 -7.97 10.35 -18.51
CA TYR A 4 -6.56 9.96 -18.42
C TYR A 4 -6.47 8.44 -18.56
N TYR A 5 -6.43 7.96 -19.80
CA TYR A 5 -5.99 6.61 -20.11
C TYR A 5 -4.53 6.51 -19.66
N THR A 6 -4.31 6.03 -18.44
CA THR A 6 -2.98 5.76 -17.89
C THR A 6 -2.34 4.71 -18.79
N ILE A 7 -1.27 5.04 -19.52
CA ILE A 7 -0.42 4.03 -20.16
C ILE A 7 0.18 3.26 -18.97
N PRO A 8 -0.32 2.06 -18.67
CA PRO A 8 0.06 1.36 -17.46
C PRO A 8 1.39 0.68 -17.75
N GLY A 9 2.41 0.92 -16.93
CA GLY A 9 3.61 0.09 -16.96
C GLY A 9 4.96 0.78 -16.94
N ARG A 10 5.01 2.11 -16.78
CA ARG A 10 6.27 2.83 -16.47
C ARG A 10 6.10 3.86 -15.34
N ASN A 11 5.23 3.54 -14.40
CA ASN A 11 5.06 4.32 -13.18
C ASN A 11 6.13 3.93 -12.16
N CYS A 12 6.51 4.87 -11.30
CA CYS A 12 7.35 4.58 -10.17
C CYS A 12 6.66 3.54 -9.27
N ALA A 13 7.40 2.51 -8.86
CA ALA A 13 6.91 1.43 -8.01
C ALA A 13 6.94 1.78 -6.51
N VAL A 14 7.52 2.92 -6.14
CA VAL A 14 7.51 3.43 -4.75
C VAL A 14 6.09 3.82 -4.39
N PHE A 15 5.62 3.37 -3.23
CA PHE A 15 4.27 3.65 -2.74
C PHE A 15 4.00 5.16 -2.71
N GLY A 16 2.79 5.57 -3.11
CA GLY A 16 2.40 6.98 -3.13
C GLY A 16 3.14 7.87 -4.13
N CYS A 17 4.10 7.34 -4.91
CA CYS A 17 4.79 8.13 -5.91
C CYS A 17 3.99 8.18 -7.23
N GLY A 18 3.46 9.36 -7.56
CA GLY A 18 2.75 9.61 -8.83
C GLY A 18 3.67 9.82 -10.04
N SER A 19 4.98 9.57 -9.92
CA SER A 19 5.92 9.81 -11.03
C SER A 19 5.77 8.75 -12.13
N CYS A 20 5.70 9.19 -13.38
CA CYS A 20 5.63 8.32 -14.56
C CYS A 20 6.46 8.89 -15.70
N THR A 21 6.77 8.07 -16.72
CA THR A 21 7.65 8.49 -17.83
C THR A 21 7.07 9.61 -18.69
N ARG A 22 5.82 10.01 -18.47
CA ARG A 22 5.21 11.18 -19.11
C ARG A 22 5.73 12.50 -18.54
N ILE A 23 6.24 12.49 -17.30
CA ILE A 23 6.75 13.70 -16.66
C ILE A 23 8.12 14.03 -17.26
N LYS A 24 8.22 15.18 -17.91
CA LYS A 24 9.49 15.67 -18.48
C LYS A 24 10.49 15.99 -17.38
N GLY A 25 11.77 15.73 -17.63
CA GLY A 25 12.88 16.11 -16.75
C GLY A 25 13.18 15.15 -15.60
N ILE A 26 12.39 14.07 -15.43
CA ILE A 26 12.60 13.05 -14.39
C ILE A 26 13.17 11.77 -15.00
N GLY A 27 14.31 11.30 -14.48
CA GLY A 27 14.80 9.94 -14.76
C GLY A 27 13.89 8.89 -14.14
N ILE A 28 13.40 7.93 -14.94
CA ILE A 28 12.71 6.73 -14.45
C ILE A 28 13.41 5.51 -15.01
N TRP A 29 13.92 4.68 -14.12
CA TRP A 29 14.80 3.59 -14.49
C TRP A 29 14.19 2.24 -14.15
N LYS A 30 14.36 1.30 -15.08
CA LYS A 30 13.99 -0.10 -14.89
C LYS A 30 15.01 -0.76 -13.98
N MET A 31 14.53 -1.55 -13.03
CA MET A 31 15.38 -2.44 -12.24
C MET A 31 16.14 -3.40 -13.16
N LYS A 32 17.44 -3.60 -12.90
CA LYS A 32 18.28 -4.47 -13.73
C LYS A 32 17.92 -5.95 -13.54
N LEU A 33 18.16 -6.73 -14.58
CA LEU A 33 18.06 -8.20 -14.50
C LEU A 33 19.27 -8.72 -13.72
N ALA A 34 19.05 -9.78 -12.94
CA ALA A 34 20.09 -10.46 -12.17
C ALA A 34 20.91 -11.36 -13.12
N VAL A 35 21.81 -10.76 -13.89
CA VAL A 35 22.69 -11.51 -14.82
C VAL A 35 23.77 -12.26 -14.04
N ASP A 36 24.29 -11.64 -12.99
CA ASP A 36 25.32 -12.15 -12.08
C ASP A 36 24.92 -11.94 -10.62
N GLU A 37 25.68 -12.56 -9.72
CA GLU A 37 25.42 -12.56 -8.27
C GLU A 37 25.28 -11.14 -7.71
N LYS A 38 26.18 -10.23 -8.08
CA LYS A 38 26.13 -8.85 -7.57
C LYS A 38 24.87 -8.14 -8.04
N HIS A 39 24.43 -8.38 -9.28
CA HIS A 39 23.18 -7.82 -9.79
C HIS A 39 21.96 -8.46 -9.12
N ARG A 40 22.05 -9.74 -8.73
CA ARG A 40 21.01 -10.41 -7.91
C ARG A 40 20.89 -9.76 -6.54
N GLU A 41 21.98 -9.63 -5.82
CA GLU A 41 22.03 -8.98 -4.50
C GLU A 41 21.50 -7.55 -4.57
N TRP A 42 21.95 -6.76 -5.55
CA TRP A 42 21.47 -5.39 -5.74
C TRP A 42 19.96 -5.35 -6.01
N ARG A 43 19.47 -6.25 -6.85
CA ARG A 43 18.05 -6.37 -7.15
C ARG A 43 17.23 -6.73 -5.92
N GLU A 44 17.69 -7.68 -5.12
CA GLU A 44 17.02 -8.10 -3.89
C GLU A 44 17.01 -6.98 -2.84
N ALA A 45 18.12 -6.27 -2.67
CA ALA A 45 18.22 -5.11 -1.78
C ALA A 45 17.24 -4.00 -2.22
N TRP A 46 17.19 -3.69 -3.51
CA TRP A 46 16.25 -2.70 -4.05
C TRP A 46 14.79 -3.14 -3.84
N LEU A 47 14.46 -4.41 -4.08
CA LEU A 47 13.13 -4.95 -3.77
C LEU A 47 12.82 -4.90 -2.26
N GLY A 48 13.80 -5.11 -1.41
CA GLY A 48 13.68 -4.96 0.05
C GLY A 48 13.23 -3.56 0.45
N GLU A 49 13.87 -2.53 -0.11
CA GLU A 49 13.49 -1.13 0.13
C GLU A 49 12.05 -0.85 -0.34
N LEU A 50 11.67 -1.33 -1.52
CA LEU A 50 10.29 -1.15 -2.01
C LEU A 50 9.27 -1.85 -1.11
N LYS A 51 9.53 -3.11 -0.72
CA LYS A 51 8.66 -3.89 0.19
C LYS A 51 8.53 -3.27 1.57
N ASN A 52 9.52 -2.50 2.03
CA ASN A 52 9.40 -1.78 3.31
C ASN A 52 8.25 -0.76 3.26
N THR A 53 8.09 -0.11 2.11
CA THR A 53 7.17 1.02 1.89
C THR A 53 5.74 0.62 1.48
N ARG A 54 5.52 -0.60 0.99
CA ARG A 54 4.20 -1.09 0.53
C ARG A 54 3.94 -2.55 0.88
N GLU A 55 2.67 -2.88 0.99
CA GLU A 55 2.23 -4.27 0.93
C GLU A 55 2.47 -4.86 -0.47
N ILE A 56 2.71 -6.17 -0.54
CA ILE A 56 2.93 -6.90 -1.78
C ILE A 56 1.57 -7.30 -2.37
N ASP A 57 0.90 -6.33 -2.99
CA ASP A 57 -0.35 -6.51 -3.75
C ASP A 57 -0.15 -7.32 -5.05
N SER A 58 -1.26 -7.72 -5.69
CA SER A 58 -1.23 -8.51 -6.94
C SER A 58 -0.47 -7.82 -8.06
N ASP A 59 -0.68 -6.51 -8.21
CA ASP A 59 -0.09 -5.72 -9.28
C ASP A 59 1.43 -5.61 -9.09
N PHE A 60 1.90 -5.51 -7.85
CA PHE A 60 3.32 -5.52 -7.55
C PHE A 60 3.96 -6.85 -7.86
N ARG A 61 3.28 -7.95 -7.51
CA ARG A 61 3.75 -9.31 -7.81
C ARG A 61 3.91 -9.48 -9.31
N ASP A 62 2.95 -8.99 -10.08
CA ASP A 62 3.00 -9.02 -11.53
C ASP A 62 4.10 -8.13 -12.09
N GLN A 63 4.34 -6.95 -11.51
CA GLN A 63 5.47 -6.11 -11.89
C GLN A 63 6.80 -6.80 -11.63
N ILE A 64 6.98 -7.44 -10.48
CA ILE A 64 8.20 -8.17 -10.13
C ILE A 64 8.39 -9.37 -11.07
N LYS A 65 7.34 -10.17 -11.28
CA LYS A 65 7.36 -11.37 -12.12
C LYS A 65 7.69 -11.06 -13.58
N ASN A 66 7.21 -9.94 -14.10
CA ASN A 66 7.43 -9.52 -15.48
C ASN A 66 8.62 -8.56 -15.65
N ASP A 67 9.45 -8.37 -14.62
CA ASP A 67 10.56 -7.41 -14.63
C ASP A 67 10.15 -5.96 -14.93
N ARG A 68 8.92 -5.55 -14.62
CA ARG A 68 8.37 -4.20 -14.90
C ARG A 68 8.43 -3.28 -13.68
N VAL A 69 9.44 -3.45 -12.84
CA VAL A 69 9.65 -2.57 -11.68
C VAL A 69 10.49 -1.37 -12.10
N TYR A 70 9.93 -0.18 -11.96
CA TYR A 70 10.58 1.09 -12.28
C TYR A 70 10.67 1.97 -11.04
N THR A 71 11.71 2.78 -10.92
CA THR A 71 11.84 3.76 -9.84
C THR A 71 12.35 5.08 -10.41
N CYS A 72 11.78 6.19 -9.97
CA CYS A 72 12.18 7.52 -10.41
C CYS A 72 13.35 8.08 -9.60
N GLU A 73 14.04 9.05 -10.18
CA GLU A 73 15.24 9.68 -9.63
C GLU A 73 15.04 10.29 -8.24
N LYS A 74 13.81 10.69 -7.90
CA LYS A 74 13.47 11.32 -6.61
C LYS A 74 13.75 10.44 -5.39
N HIS A 75 13.89 9.13 -5.59
CA HIS A 75 14.10 8.18 -4.51
C HIS A 75 15.57 7.81 -4.31
N PHE A 76 16.45 8.23 -5.20
CA PHE A 76 17.88 8.03 -5.09
C PHE A 76 18.55 9.28 -4.53
N ALA A 77 19.62 9.07 -3.80
CA ALA A 77 20.47 10.16 -3.37
C ALA A 77 21.13 10.80 -4.62
N PRO A 78 21.27 12.14 -4.71
CA PRO A 78 21.87 12.78 -5.87
C PRO A 78 23.28 12.27 -6.19
N GLU A 79 24.02 11.85 -5.17
CA GLU A 79 25.39 11.31 -5.28
C GLU A 79 25.38 9.89 -5.89
N ASP A 80 24.26 9.18 -5.71
CA ASP A 80 24.02 7.84 -6.23
C ASP A 80 23.52 7.85 -7.69
N VAL A 81 23.42 9.01 -8.34
CA VAL A 81 22.97 9.16 -9.72
C VAL A 81 24.11 9.64 -10.61
N GLU A 82 24.61 8.76 -11.47
CA GLU A 82 25.61 9.09 -12.48
C GLU A 82 24.98 9.95 -13.58
N ILE A 83 25.65 11.07 -13.90
CA ILE A 83 25.25 11.99 -14.96
C ILE A 83 26.23 11.89 -16.13
N PHE A 84 25.73 11.49 -17.29
CA PHE A 84 26.48 11.42 -18.55
C PHE A 84 26.17 12.63 -19.40
N HIS A 85 27.21 13.35 -19.78
CA HIS A 85 27.12 14.40 -20.78
C HIS A 85 27.50 13.81 -22.13
N THR A 86 26.54 13.75 -23.05
CA THR A 86 26.80 13.48 -24.46
C THR A 86 26.63 14.78 -25.24
N TYR A 87 27.28 14.90 -26.39
CA TYR A 87 27.19 16.09 -27.25
C TYR A 87 25.74 16.55 -27.53
N LYS A 88 24.77 15.64 -27.50
CA LYS A 88 23.36 15.93 -27.80
C LYS A 88 22.44 15.90 -26.57
N THR A 89 22.81 15.21 -25.50
CA THR A 89 21.89 14.94 -24.37
C THR A 89 22.64 14.75 -23.05
N THR A 90 22.01 15.17 -21.95
CA THR A 90 22.39 14.73 -20.61
C THR A 90 21.56 13.52 -20.23
N ARG A 91 22.20 12.39 -19.95
CA ARG A 91 21.56 11.17 -19.48
C ARG A 91 21.90 10.95 -18.01
N ARG A 92 20.98 10.34 -17.27
CA ARG A 92 21.18 10.00 -15.86
C ARG A 92 20.88 8.53 -15.65
N LYS A 93 21.60 7.87 -14.74
CA LYS A 93 21.31 6.50 -14.31
C LYS A 93 21.74 6.33 -12.84
N PRO A 94 21.13 5.43 -12.06
CA PRO A 94 21.60 5.12 -10.72
C PRO A 94 22.91 4.34 -10.81
N ASN A 95 23.84 4.64 -9.90
CA ASN A 95 25.07 3.90 -9.71
C ASN A 95 24.78 2.44 -9.36
N PHE A 96 25.71 1.55 -9.71
CA PHE A 96 25.60 0.16 -9.29
C PHE A 96 25.61 0.07 -7.75
N GLY A 97 24.64 -0.63 -7.17
CA GLY A 97 24.46 -0.71 -5.72
C GLY A 97 23.61 0.41 -5.11
N ALA A 98 23.23 1.44 -5.86
CA ALA A 98 22.37 2.52 -5.36
C ALA A 98 20.96 2.00 -5.03
N LEU A 99 20.40 2.46 -3.92
CA LEU A 99 19.09 2.00 -3.42
C LEU A 99 18.10 3.16 -3.28
N PRO A 100 16.80 2.95 -3.58
CA PRO A 100 15.80 4.01 -3.52
C PRO A 100 15.31 4.26 -2.09
N LYS A 101 16.12 4.95 -1.28
CA LYS A 101 15.85 5.18 0.15
C LYS A 101 15.09 6.47 0.45
N LEU A 102 15.09 7.44 -0.47
CA LEU A 102 14.55 8.78 -0.24
C LEU A 102 13.08 8.91 -0.59
N ASN A 103 12.41 9.90 0.03
CA ASN A 103 11.04 10.32 -0.29
C ASN A 103 10.02 9.16 -0.31
N THR A 104 10.26 8.17 0.55
CA THR A 104 9.34 7.06 0.76
C THR A 104 8.31 7.50 1.79
N PRO A 105 7.00 7.35 1.52
CA PRO A 105 6.00 7.69 2.51
C PRO A 105 6.18 6.80 3.75
N LEU A 106 6.26 7.44 4.92
CA LEU A 106 6.22 6.74 6.19
C LEU A 106 4.82 6.15 6.38
N LYS A 107 4.75 4.93 6.93
CA LYS A 107 3.47 4.36 7.36
C LYS A 107 2.90 5.30 8.43
N SER A 108 1.69 5.81 8.18
CA SER A 108 1.01 6.75 9.08
C SER A 108 0.75 6.16 10.47
N ILE A 109 0.77 4.83 10.58
CA ILE A 109 0.64 4.10 11.83
C ILE A 109 1.81 3.13 11.95
N GLN A 110 2.76 3.43 12.84
CA GLN A 110 3.71 2.44 13.35
C GLN A 110 3.01 1.66 14.47
N THR A 111 2.04 0.80 14.14
CA THR A 111 1.49 -0.08 15.17
C THR A 111 2.51 -1.17 15.46
N CYS A 112 3.03 -1.18 16.69
CA CYS A 112 3.40 -2.45 17.31
C CYS A 112 2.20 -3.38 17.16
N LYS A 113 2.42 -4.64 16.74
CA LYS A 113 1.32 -5.62 16.66
C LYS A 113 0.54 -5.55 17.97
N PRO A 114 -0.77 -5.21 17.96
CA PRO A 114 -1.54 -5.18 19.19
C PRO A 114 -1.46 -6.56 19.83
N ALA A 115 -1.39 -6.59 21.16
CA ALA A 115 -1.38 -7.85 21.91
C ALA A 115 -2.51 -8.75 21.38
N PRO A 116 -2.25 -10.06 21.16
CA PRO A 116 -3.27 -10.99 20.72
C PRO A 116 -4.52 -10.82 21.57
N ARG A 117 -5.68 -10.68 20.92
CA ARG A 117 -6.96 -10.60 21.63
C ARG A 117 -7.05 -11.82 22.55
N PRO A 118 -7.28 -11.65 23.86
CA PRO A 118 -7.47 -12.78 24.75
C PRO A 118 -8.51 -13.74 24.18
N GLU A 119 -8.24 -15.03 24.28
CA GLU A 119 -9.17 -16.06 23.83
C GLU A 119 -10.51 -15.86 24.56
N ARG A 120 -11.60 -15.80 23.79
CA ARG A 120 -12.93 -15.66 24.37
C ARG A 120 -13.21 -16.92 25.16
N ARG A 121 -13.41 -16.79 26.47
CA ARG A 121 -13.89 -17.89 27.31
C ARG A 121 -15.18 -18.45 26.69
N PRO A 122 -15.35 -19.77 26.62
CA PRO A 122 -16.63 -20.37 26.27
C PRO A 122 -17.71 -19.78 27.17
N VAL A 123 -18.83 -19.36 26.57
CA VAL A 123 -20.01 -18.95 27.33
C VAL A 123 -20.46 -20.18 28.11
N GLN A 124 -20.30 -20.15 29.44
CA GLN A 124 -20.89 -21.18 30.29
C GLN A 124 -22.41 -21.08 30.15
N PRO A 125 -23.14 -22.20 30.00
CA PRO A 125 -24.58 -22.19 30.01
C PRO A 125 -25.02 -21.62 31.35
N VAL A 126 -25.69 -20.46 31.33
CA VAL A 126 -26.31 -19.93 32.54
C VAL A 126 -27.57 -20.76 32.75
N GLU A 127 -27.53 -21.66 33.73
CA GLU A 127 -28.75 -22.31 34.21
C GLU A 127 -29.70 -21.20 34.67
N ALA A 128 -30.94 -21.27 34.20
CA ALA A 128 -31.97 -20.26 34.43
C ALA A 128 -32.40 -20.27 35.90
N THR A 129 -31.59 -19.65 36.75
CA THR A 129 -31.98 -19.24 38.11
C THR A 129 -31.89 -17.73 38.16
N ASN A 130 -33.02 -17.08 37.89
CA ASN A 130 -33.64 -15.96 38.61
C ASN A 130 -32.75 -14.86 39.21
N VAL A 131 -31.57 -14.57 38.66
CA VAL A 131 -30.76 -13.43 39.08
C VAL A 131 -31.10 -12.26 38.16
N SER A 132 -31.78 -11.28 38.72
CA SER A 132 -32.02 -9.96 38.14
C SER A 132 -30.67 -9.26 37.90
N ILE A 133 -30.11 -9.48 36.72
CA ILE A 133 -28.92 -8.78 36.24
C ILE A 133 -29.33 -7.33 35.91
N ASN A 134 -29.05 -6.43 36.86
CA ASN A 134 -29.03 -4.97 36.65
C ASN A 134 -27.83 -4.55 35.77
N VAL A 135 -27.71 -5.15 34.58
CA VAL A 135 -26.92 -4.56 33.51
C VAL A 135 -27.92 -3.80 32.67
N SER A 136 -27.86 -2.47 32.74
CA SER A 136 -28.56 -1.58 31.81
C SER A 136 -27.97 -1.79 30.42
N ILE A 137 -28.34 -2.90 29.79
CA ILE A 137 -28.13 -3.11 28.36
C ILE A 137 -28.89 -1.96 27.72
N ASN A 138 -28.15 -1.04 27.12
CA ASN A 138 -28.71 0.08 26.38
C ASN A 138 -29.28 -0.49 25.08
N VAL A 139 -30.35 -1.28 25.17
CA VAL A 139 -31.02 -1.86 24.03
C VAL A 139 -31.79 -0.72 23.37
N CYS A 140 -31.29 -0.23 22.24
CA CYS A 140 -31.95 0.84 21.48
C CYS A 140 -33.36 0.45 20.99
N TYR A 141 -33.69 -0.85 20.94
CA TYR A 141 -34.98 -1.37 20.49
C TYR A 141 -35.41 -2.55 21.36
N ARG A 142 -36.66 -2.57 21.82
CA ARG A 142 -37.16 -3.64 22.70
C ARG A 142 -37.45 -4.92 21.93
N THR A 143 -37.78 -4.83 20.65
CA THR A 143 -38.06 -5.99 19.79
C THR A 143 -37.54 -5.78 18.37
N PHE A 144 -37.33 -6.88 17.63
CA PHE A 144 -37.01 -6.84 16.21
C PHE A 144 -38.12 -6.17 15.38
N SER A 145 -39.38 -6.36 15.77
CA SER A 145 -40.52 -5.75 15.09
C SER A 145 -40.50 -4.21 15.21
N GLU A 146 -40.06 -3.69 16.35
CA GLU A 146 -39.88 -2.25 16.59
C GLU A 146 -38.78 -1.66 15.70
N LEU A 147 -37.66 -2.35 15.56
CA LEU A 147 -36.59 -1.99 14.63
C LEU A 147 -37.15 -1.88 13.20
N CYS A 148 -37.80 -2.94 12.70
CA CYS A 148 -38.35 -2.96 11.35
C CYS A 148 -39.34 -1.82 11.08
N HIS A 149 -40.18 -1.48 12.06
CA HIS A 149 -41.12 -0.37 11.92
C HIS A 149 -40.40 0.98 11.81
N ARG A 150 -39.37 1.22 12.61
CA ARG A 150 -38.61 2.49 12.57
C ARG A 150 -37.77 2.61 11.30
N THR A 151 -37.20 1.50 10.81
CA THR A 151 -36.45 1.48 9.55
C THR A 151 -37.34 1.85 8.36
N LYS A 152 -38.60 1.39 8.33
CA LYS A 152 -39.58 1.74 7.27
C LYS A 152 -39.92 3.23 7.17
N ASN A 153 -39.69 3.99 8.24
CA ASN A 153 -39.99 5.43 8.30
C ASN A 153 -38.76 6.31 7.98
N LEU A 154 -37.62 5.71 7.63
CA LEU A 154 -36.42 6.46 7.24
C LEU A 154 -36.57 6.96 5.80
N LYS A 155 -36.50 8.29 5.62
CA LYS A 155 -36.59 8.99 4.32
C LYS A 155 -35.51 8.57 3.31
N SER A 156 -34.45 7.88 3.75
CA SER A 156 -33.34 7.43 2.92
C SER A 156 -33.60 6.12 2.17
N LEU A 157 -34.74 5.45 2.39
CA LEU A 157 -35.08 4.18 1.75
C LEU A 157 -36.16 4.29 0.66
N SER A 158 -36.77 5.47 0.49
CA SER A 158 -37.79 5.74 -0.53
C SER A 158 -37.20 6.17 -1.88
N GLY A 159 -36.05 5.60 -2.27
CA GLY A 159 -35.29 6.01 -3.45
C GLY A 159 -34.47 4.88 -4.08
N ILE A 160 -34.94 3.64 -3.96
CA ILE A 160 -34.52 2.50 -4.80
C ILE A 160 -35.74 2.07 -5.61
#